data_AF-Q2W3R8-F1
#
_entry.id   AF-Q2W3R8-F1
#
_cell.length_a   1.000
_cell.length_b   1.000
_cell.length_c   1.000
_cell.angle_alpha   90.00
_cell.angle_beta   90.00
_cell.angle_gamma   90.00
#
_symmetry.space_group_name_H-M   'P 1'
#
loop_
_entity.id
_entity.type
_entity.pdbx_description
1 polymer ?
#
loop_
_entity_poly.entity_id
_entity_poly.type
_entity_poly.pdbx_seq_one_letter_code
_entity_poly.pdbx_strand_id
1 'polypeptide(L)'
;METTETKRIGHVAGSMAWLCLLYGALLYVTVGALGVSELTRRIGSDSANIIHMIEVARDIRTEESANLHRDEAQLRVREELLDHAIGSFRDFGVAQGLALQDLQPIIDRQDLAPRLSTILNKPVDMETEKQWATVVMGAMMQLQLDIRQLRKAIDDRHAVLRSSWSAHAQVQAEAKRFDIDPVMVDRAAGTATTLQQLGYAALFALPTEILTLLLALSMGALGSTLHITKTLLTPGEGQCLSYYFIRPFQGMVTSLVVFVLLKAGQLTISAGDADNLNIFFVSFAGIASGLLAEEAYRMIRKAGAGIIKTDDAEARWAFKLKAAMDSASTTPERLAAGIGSALAEVESWISEAQPVPPLQQRLIAAWLHVPERELFTSQPPEDESPPSTEAAPAPSMPS
;
A
#
# COMPACT_ATOMS: atom_id res chain seq x y z
N MET A 1 -4.47 -24.76 -38.58
CA MET A 1 -3.88 -25.20 -37.29
C MET A 1 -2.91 -24.16 -36.72
N GLU A 2 -2.18 -23.40 -37.56
CA GLU A 2 -1.27 -22.31 -37.12
C GLU A 2 -1.94 -21.11 -36.44
N THR A 3 -3.19 -20.81 -36.76
CA THR A 3 -3.90 -19.62 -36.22
C THR A 3 -4.35 -19.77 -34.76
N THR A 4 -4.45 -21.00 -34.25
CA THR A 4 -4.88 -21.27 -32.87
C THR A 4 -3.74 -21.19 -31.86
N GLU A 5 -2.51 -21.57 -32.24
CA GLU A 5 -1.35 -21.50 -31.35
C GLU A 5 -0.86 -20.06 -31.13
N THR A 6 -0.80 -19.28 -32.20
CA THR A 6 -0.42 -17.85 -32.14
C THR A 6 -1.35 -17.04 -31.23
N LYS A 7 -2.67 -17.29 -31.31
CA LYS A 7 -3.66 -16.66 -30.42
C LYS A 7 -3.48 -17.07 -28.96
N ARG A 8 -3.08 -18.32 -28.69
CA ARG A 8 -2.84 -18.84 -27.34
C ARG A 8 -1.61 -18.17 -26.70
N ILE A 9 -0.52 -18.05 -27.45
CA ILE A 9 0.73 -17.42 -26.99
C ILE A 9 0.48 -15.94 -26.62
N GLY A 10 -0.24 -15.19 -27.47
CA GLY A 10 -0.56 -13.80 -27.19
C GLY A 10 -1.39 -13.60 -25.91
N HIS A 11 -2.36 -14.47 -25.64
CA HIS A 11 -3.18 -14.40 -24.44
C HIS A 11 -2.37 -14.69 -23.16
N VAL A 12 -1.48 -15.68 -23.21
CA VAL A 12 -0.60 -16.02 -22.07
C VAL A 12 0.36 -14.86 -21.77
N ALA A 13 0.99 -14.31 -22.81
CA ALA A 13 1.91 -13.18 -22.65
C ALA A 13 1.21 -11.94 -22.04
N GLY A 14 0.00 -11.61 -22.52
CA GLY A 14 -0.81 -10.52 -21.97
C GLY A 14 -1.18 -10.74 -20.51
N SER A 15 -1.59 -11.96 -20.14
CA SER A 15 -1.95 -12.32 -18.76
C SER A 15 -0.75 -12.24 -17.82
N MET A 16 0.44 -12.65 -18.28
CA MET A 16 1.68 -12.57 -17.50
C MET A 16 2.13 -11.12 -17.29
N ALA A 17 2.09 -10.28 -18.32
CA ALA A 17 2.43 -8.86 -18.19
C ALA A 17 1.49 -8.14 -17.21
N TRP A 18 0.17 -8.41 -17.30
CA TRP A 18 -0.82 -7.89 -16.36
C TRP A 18 -0.52 -8.31 -14.92
N LEU A 19 -0.21 -9.59 -14.69
CA LEU A 19 0.13 -10.08 -13.36
C LEU A 19 1.40 -9.43 -12.82
N CYS A 20 2.44 -9.26 -13.62
CA CYS A 20 3.66 -8.56 -13.20
C CYS A 20 3.37 -7.12 -12.75
N LEU A 21 2.54 -6.39 -13.50
CA LEU A 21 2.13 -5.03 -13.12
C LEU A 21 1.32 -5.02 -11.83
N LEU A 22 0.38 -5.95 -11.68
CA LEU A 22 -0.43 -6.08 -10.48
C LEU A 22 0.43 -6.42 -9.25
N TYR A 23 1.39 -7.35 -9.37
CA TYR A 23 2.35 -7.66 -8.31
C TYR A 23 3.17 -6.43 -7.93
N GLY A 24 3.69 -5.69 -8.92
CA GLY A 24 4.43 -4.46 -8.67
C GLY A 24 3.61 -3.42 -7.90
N ALA A 25 2.36 -3.20 -8.32
CA ALA A 25 1.46 -2.27 -7.65
C ALA A 25 1.10 -2.71 -6.22
N LEU A 26 0.78 -3.99 -6.02
CA LEU A 26 0.46 -4.54 -4.71
C LEU A 26 1.66 -4.48 -3.76
N LEU A 27 2.86 -4.84 -4.24
CA LEU A 27 4.10 -4.74 -3.46
C LEU A 27 4.40 -3.29 -3.09
N TYR A 28 4.23 -2.35 -4.01
CA TYR A 28 4.39 -0.92 -3.75
C TYR A 28 3.47 -0.45 -2.61
N VAL A 29 2.17 -0.71 -2.72
CA VAL A 29 1.19 -0.33 -1.67
C VAL A 29 1.52 -1.00 -0.34
N THR A 30 1.86 -2.30 -0.37
CA THR A 30 2.17 -3.10 0.82
C THR A 30 3.41 -2.58 1.55
N VAL A 31 4.50 -2.29 0.82
CA VAL A 31 5.74 -1.76 1.39
C VAL A 31 5.51 -0.37 1.98
N GLY A 32 4.77 0.49 1.28
CA GLY A 32 4.39 1.80 1.79
C GLY A 32 3.58 1.72 3.08
N ALA A 33 2.48 0.95 3.07
CA ALA A 33 1.60 0.80 4.22
C ALA A 33 2.32 0.18 5.43
N LEU A 34 3.13 -0.86 5.21
CA LEU A 34 3.93 -1.50 6.25
C LEU A 34 5.00 -0.54 6.80
N GLY A 35 5.69 0.20 5.94
CA GLY A 35 6.73 1.14 6.34
C GLY A 35 6.19 2.28 7.20
N VAL A 36 5.07 2.89 6.78
CA VAL A 36 4.41 3.96 7.55
C VAL A 36 3.82 3.41 8.84
N SER A 37 3.21 2.22 8.82
CA SER A 37 2.63 1.64 10.03
C SER A 37 3.70 1.23 11.05
N GLU A 38 4.83 0.65 10.63
CA GLU A 38 5.94 0.34 11.52
C GLU A 38 6.61 1.61 12.07
N LEU A 39 6.72 2.67 11.25
CA LEU A 39 7.17 3.97 11.73
C LEU A 39 6.22 4.49 12.83
N THR A 40 4.92 4.51 12.57
CA THR A 40 3.91 4.99 13.52
C THR A 40 3.92 4.14 14.79
N ARG A 41 4.07 2.82 14.68
CA ARG A 41 4.18 1.89 15.81
C ARG A 41 5.42 2.13 16.66
N ARG A 42 6.57 2.38 16.03
CA ARG A 42 7.83 2.67 16.73
C ARG A 42 7.78 3.98 17.48
N ILE A 43 7.07 4.96 16.93
CA ILE A 43 6.90 6.26 17.56
C ILE A 43 5.83 6.20 18.66
N GLY A 44 4.83 5.33 18.54
CA GLY A 44 3.80 5.15 19.56
C GLY A 44 2.85 6.35 19.68
N SER A 45 2.45 6.66 20.92
CA SER A 45 1.57 7.80 21.23
C SER A 45 2.15 9.15 20.82
N ASP A 46 3.47 9.24 20.67
CA ASP A 46 4.18 10.48 20.36
C ASP A 46 4.24 10.77 18.86
N SER A 47 3.46 10.05 18.05
CA SER A 47 3.48 10.15 16.58
C SER A 47 3.22 11.57 16.10
N ALA A 48 2.23 12.25 16.69
CA ALA A 48 1.96 13.65 16.39
C ALA A 48 3.15 14.57 16.71
N ASN A 49 3.80 14.37 17.86
CA ASN A 49 4.95 15.17 18.28
C ASN A 49 6.17 14.94 17.39
N ILE A 50 6.48 13.68 17.05
CA ILE A 50 7.60 13.37 16.15
C ILE A 50 7.31 13.84 14.72
N ILE A 51 6.09 13.69 14.21
CA ILE A 51 5.71 14.24 12.89
C ILE A 51 5.91 15.75 12.89
N HIS A 52 5.46 16.45 13.94
CA HIS A 52 5.70 17.88 14.08
C HIS A 52 7.21 18.21 14.11
N MET A 53 8.01 17.45 14.85
CA MET A 53 9.47 17.64 14.86
C MET A 53 10.12 17.38 13.50
N ILE A 54 9.61 16.41 12.73
CA ILE A 54 10.05 16.14 11.36
C ILE A 54 9.73 17.32 10.45
N GLU A 55 8.55 17.93 10.61
CA GLU A 55 8.16 19.15 9.88
C GLU A 55 9.03 20.35 10.26
N VAL A 56 9.24 20.61 11.56
CA VAL A 56 10.14 21.68 12.04
C VAL A 56 11.56 21.49 11.50
N ALA A 57 12.09 20.27 11.55
CA ALA A 57 13.42 19.96 11.02
C ALA A 57 13.49 20.16 9.50
N ARG A 58 12.41 19.84 8.78
CA ARG A 58 12.31 20.10 7.35
C ARG A 58 12.31 21.59 7.05
N ASP A 59 11.51 22.37 7.75
CA ASP A 59 11.42 23.82 7.57
C ASP A 59 12.78 24.48 7.82
N ILE A 60 13.47 24.09 8.89
CA ILE A 60 14.85 24.53 9.18
C ILE A 60 15.78 24.20 8.02
N ARG A 61 15.75 22.96 7.49
CA ARG A 61 16.61 22.58 6.36
C ARG A 61 16.26 23.34 5.08
N THR A 62 14.98 23.60 4.82
CA THR A 62 14.54 24.38 3.67
C THR A 62 15.00 25.83 3.80
N GLU A 63 14.87 26.43 4.98
CA GLU A 63 15.36 27.78 5.27
C GLU A 63 16.89 27.87 5.16
N GLU A 64 17.62 26.95 5.77
CA GLU A 64 19.08 26.88 5.69
C GLU A 64 19.58 26.67 4.26
N SER A 65 18.90 25.81 3.47
CA SER A 65 19.22 25.63 2.05
C SER A 65 18.97 26.92 1.25
N ALA A 66 17.90 27.66 1.54
CA ALA A 66 17.61 28.93 0.87
C ALA A 66 18.60 30.03 1.28
N ASN A 67 19.01 30.07 2.54
CA ASN A 67 20.06 30.96 3.05
C ASN A 67 21.40 30.64 2.38
N LEU A 68 21.78 29.36 2.30
CA LEU A 68 22.99 28.90 1.65
C LEU A 68 23.06 29.38 0.18
N HIS A 69 21.99 29.18 -0.59
CA HIS A 69 21.95 29.65 -1.99
C HIS A 69 22.07 31.18 -2.10
N ARG A 70 21.49 31.94 -1.15
CA ARG A 70 21.67 33.40 -1.10
C ARG A 70 23.12 33.78 -0.81
N ASP A 71 23.74 33.11 0.15
CA ASP A 71 25.13 33.37 0.55
C ASP A 71 26.10 33.00 -0.58
N GLU A 72 25.89 31.88 -1.27
CA GLU A 72 26.65 31.47 -2.47
C GLU A 72 26.52 32.48 -3.61
N ALA A 73 25.31 33.01 -3.85
CA ALA A 73 25.09 34.05 -4.86
C ALA A 73 25.80 35.35 -4.49
N GLN A 74 25.74 35.77 -3.21
CA GLN A 74 26.48 36.94 -2.73
C GLN A 74 27.99 36.75 -2.83
N LEU A 75 28.48 35.55 -2.55
CA LEU A 75 29.90 35.23 -2.66
C LEU A 75 30.37 35.40 -4.09
N ARG A 76 29.64 34.84 -5.04
CA ARG A 76 29.93 34.99 -6.46
C ARG A 76 29.97 36.44 -6.90
N VAL A 77 28.98 37.25 -6.52
CA VAL A 77 28.94 38.69 -6.85
C VAL A 77 30.14 39.42 -6.24
N ARG A 78 30.52 39.11 -5.00
CA ARG A 78 31.67 39.75 -4.32
C ARG A 78 32.99 39.33 -4.94
N GLU A 79 33.13 38.07 -5.35
CA GLU A 79 34.30 37.57 -6.08
C GLU A 79 34.41 38.25 -7.45
N GLU A 80 33.33 38.35 -8.21
CA GLU A 80 33.28 39.08 -9.48
C GLU A 80 33.65 40.56 -9.31
N LEU A 81 33.18 41.22 -8.24
CA LEU A 81 33.55 42.60 -7.90
C LEU A 81 35.03 42.73 -7.54
N LEU A 82 35.58 41.77 -6.79
CA LEU A 82 37.00 41.77 -6.43
C LEU A 82 37.87 41.58 -7.68
N ASP A 83 37.51 40.64 -8.55
CA ASP A 83 38.22 40.39 -9.81
C ASP A 83 38.16 41.62 -10.73
N HIS A 84 37.01 42.28 -10.81
CA HIS A 84 36.87 43.53 -11.57
C HIS A 84 37.68 44.68 -10.97
N ALA A 85 37.72 44.81 -9.63
CA ALA A 85 38.53 45.80 -8.94
C ALA A 85 40.03 45.56 -9.14
N ILE A 86 40.48 44.30 -9.07
CA ILE A 86 41.86 43.89 -9.37
C ILE A 86 42.21 44.22 -10.83
N GLY A 87 41.32 43.90 -11.77
CA GLY A 87 41.49 44.22 -13.19
C GLY A 87 41.62 45.72 -13.44
N SER A 88 40.70 46.51 -12.89
CA SER A 88 40.71 47.98 -13.00
C SER A 88 41.95 48.59 -12.37
N PHE A 89 42.38 48.06 -11.21
CA PHE A 89 43.59 48.50 -10.53
C PHE A 89 44.85 48.21 -11.35
N ARG A 90 44.93 47.03 -11.97
CA ARG A 90 46.02 46.65 -12.87
C ARG A 90 46.08 47.57 -14.09
N ASP A 91 44.94 47.81 -14.73
CA ASP A 91 44.85 48.64 -15.93
C ASP A 91 45.24 50.10 -15.62
N PHE A 92 44.82 50.61 -14.47
CA PHE A 92 45.26 51.91 -13.95
C PHE A 92 46.78 51.95 -13.73
N GLY A 93 47.36 50.94 -13.06
CA GLY A 93 48.79 50.88 -12.81
C GLY A 93 49.62 50.87 -14.10
N VAL A 94 49.17 50.13 -15.11
CA VAL A 94 49.79 50.13 -16.45
C VAL A 94 49.69 51.51 -17.11
N ALA A 95 48.54 52.19 -17.00
CA ALA A 95 48.37 53.55 -17.53
C ALA A 95 49.30 54.58 -16.86
N GLN A 96 49.66 54.38 -15.59
CA GLN A 96 50.66 55.20 -14.88
C GLN A 96 52.11 54.81 -15.18
N GLY A 97 52.35 53.87 -16.10
CA GLY A 97 53.69 53.46 -16.52
C GLY A 97 54.39 52.53 -15.52
N LEU A 98 53.64 51.83 -14.68
CA LEU A 98 54.16 50.71 -13.89
C LEU A 98 54.26 49.46 -14.78
N ALA A 99 55.38 48.75 -14.70
CA ALA A 99 55.51 47.49 -15.43
C ALA A 99 54.57 46.44 -14.84
N LEU A 100 53.88 45.69 -15.70
CA LEU A 100 52.97 44.61 -15.29
C LEU A 100 53.65 43.59 -14.35
N GLN A 101 54.95 43.35 -14.58
CA GLN A 101 55.79 42.43 -13.81
C GLN A 101 55.95 42.86 -12.34
N ASP A 102 55.87 44.16 -12.07
CA ASP A 102 56.00 44.73 -10.72
C ASP A 102 54.66 44.70 -9.97
N LEU A 103 53.54 44.78 -10.70
CA LEU A 103 52.17 44.70 -10.16
C LEU A 103 51.74 43.25 -9.89
N GLN A 104 52.15 42.31 -10.72
CA GLN A 104 51.76 40.89 -10.63
C GLN A 104 52.03 40.26 -9.25
N PRO A 105 53.22 40.41 -8.61
CA PRO A 105 53.45 39.83 -7.29
C PRO A 105 52.66 40.51 -6.16
N ILE A 106 52.13 41.72 -6.38
CA ILE A 106 51.23 42.39 -5.43
C ILE A 106 49.80 41.84 -5.59
N ILE A 107 49.37 41.63 -6.83
CA ILE A 107 48.08 41.03 -7.17
C ILE A 107 48.02 39.55 -6.71
N ASP A 108 49.05 38.78 -7.02
CA ASP A 108 49.10 37.33 -6.76
C ASP A 108 49.25 36.99 -5.27
N ARG A 109 49.95 37.82 -4.49
CA ARG A 109 50.17 37.56 -3.06
C ARG A 109 49.03 38.02 -2.17
N GLN A 110 48.00 38.69 -2.72
CA GLN A 110 46.85 39.21 -1.96
C GLN A 110 47.23 40.08 -0.74
N ASP A 111 48.47 40.60 -0.71
CA ASP A 111 49.03 41.39 0.39
C ASP A 111 49.39 42.77 -0.17
N LEU A 112 48.32 43.50 -0.50
CA LEU A 112 48.35 44.72 -1.33
C LEU A 112 48.98 45.92 -0.61
N ALA A 113 48.81 46.02 0.72
CA ALA A 113 49.09 47.23 1.47
C ALA A 113 50.59 47.61 1.59
N PRO A 114 51.53 46.71 1.94
CA PRO A 114 52.90 47.13 2.23
C PRO A 114 53.73 47.40 0.96
N ARG A 115 53.47 46.68 -0.13
CA ARG A 115 54.34 46.65 -1.33
C ARG A 115 54.07 47.77 -2.34
N LEU A 116 52.84 48.26 -2.40
CA LEU A 116 52.47 49.35 -3.31
C LEU A 116 53.13 50.68 -2.92
N SER A 117 53.24 50.93 -1.62
CA SER A 117 53.93 52.11 -1.08
C SER A 117 55.41 52.19 -1.49
N THR A 118 56.03 51.04 -1.76
CA THR A 118 57.46 50.94 -2.10
C THR A 118 57.74 51.17 -3.59
N ILE A 119 56.74 50.94 -4.45
CA ILE A 119 56.88 51.00 -5.92
C ILE A 119 56.54 52.40 -6.48
N LEU A 120 55.63 53.15 -5.83
CA LEU A 120 55.15 54.47 -6.26
C LEU A 120 56.17 55.63 -6.11
N ASN A 121 57.48 55.35 -6.11
CA ASN A 121 58.54 56.33 -5.86
C ASN A 121 58.83 57.34 -7.01
N LYS A 122 57.86 57.61 -7.89
CA LYS A 122 57.97 58.63 -8.97
C LYS A 122 57.23 59.92 -8.59
N PRO A 123 57.72 61.11 -9.02
CA PRO A 123 57.14 62.39 -8.64
C PRO A 123 55.90 62.72 -9.50
N VAL A 124 54.74 62.25 -9.04
CA VAL A 124 53.41 62.76 -9.39
C VAL A 124 52.87 63.45 -8.13
N ASP A 125 51.90 64.35 -8.24
CA ASP A 125 51.35 65.12 -7.10
C ASP A 125 50.94 64.18 -5.95
N MET A 126 51.81 64.11 -4.93
CA MET A 126 51.96 62.96 -4.02
C MET A 126 50.82 62.81 -3.01
N GLU A 127 49.99 63.85 -2.83
CA GLU A 127 49.02 63.91 -1.73
C GLU A 127 47.69 63.25 -2.12
N THR A 128 47.20 63.48 -3.33
CA THR A 128 45.98 62.88 -3.88
C THR A 128 46.17 61.41 -4.26
N GLU A 129 47.34 61.01 -4.76
CA GLU A 129 47.60 59.63 -5.16
C GLU A 129 47.76 58.67 -3.97
N LYS A 130 48.44 59.12 -2.90
CA LYS A 130 48.54 58.36 -1.64
C LYS A 130 47.17 58.18 -0.98
N GLN A 131 46.34 59.22 -1.00
CA GLN A 131 44.97 59.14 -0.51
C GLN A 131 44.14 58.15 -1.32
N TRP A 132 44.22 58.20 -2.66
CA TRP A 132 43.49 57.28 -3.54
C TRP A 132 43.93 55.83 -3.34
N ALA A 133 45.24 55.56 -3.33
CA ALA A 133 45.78 54.22 -3.12
C ALA A 133 45.35 53.66 -1.75
N THR A 134 45.32 54.49 -0.70
CA THR A 134 44.88 54.09 0.64
C THR A 134 43.38 53.74 0.65
N VAL A 135 42.54 54.54 -0.03
CA VAL A 135 41.09 54.29 -0.11
C VAL A 135 40.80 53.01 -0.91
N VAL A 136 41.43 52.83 -2.07
CA VAL A 136 41.21 51.65 -2.92
C VAL A 136 41.72 50.38 -2.23
N MET A 137 42.91 50.41 -1.63
CA MET A 137 43.43 49.26 -0.87
C MET A 137 42.57 48.94 0.35
N GLY A 138 42.08 49.96 1.07
CA GLY A 138 41.14 49.79 2.17
C GLY A 138 39.84 49.11 1.72
N ALA A 139 39.26 49.54 0.60
CA ALA A 139 38.05 48.95 0.03
C ALA A 139 38.27 47.49 -0.43
N MET A 140 39.39 47.20 -1.09
CA MET A 140 39.74 45.83 -1.50
C MET A 140 39.98 44.91 -0.31
N MET A 141 40.68 45.41 0.73
CA MET A 141 40.92 44.65 1.97
C MET A 141 39.60 44.35 2.69
N GLN A 142 38.70 45.34 2.76
CA GLN A 142 37.37 45.13 3.33
C GLN A 142 36.59 44.09 2.52
N LEU A 143 36.58 44.19 1.18
CA LEU A 143 35.92 43.20 0.31
C LEU A 143 36.47 41.79 0.49
N GLN A 144 37.79 41.64 0.67
CA GLN A 144 38.41 40.34 0.97
C GLN A 144 38.01 39.78 2.33
N LEU A 145 37.97 40.63 3.37
CA LEU A 145 37.49 40.23 4.71
C LEU A 145 36.04 39.74 4.62
N ASP A 146 35.21 40.49 3.91
CA ASP A 146 33.82 40.20 3.61
C ASP A 146 33.63 38.85 2.88
N ILE A 147 34.47 38.56 1.88
CA ILE A 147 34.49 37.26 1.18
C ILE A 147 34.88 36.13 2.13
N ARG A 148 35.92 36.32 2.96
CA ARG A 148 36.36 35.30 3.93
C ARG A 148 35.28 35.00 4.97
N GLN A 149 34.60 36.03 5.48
CA GLN A 149 33.49 35.87 6.42
C GLN A 149 32.33 35.11 5.76
N LEU A 150 32.00 35.43 4.52
CA LEU A 150 30.92 34.78 3.78
C LEU A 150 31.23 33.31 3.47
N ARG A 151 32.47 32.99 3.05
CA ARG A 151 32.92 31.60 2.87
C ARG A 151 32.82 30.79 4.16
N LYS A 152 33.24 31.36 5.28
CA LYS A 152 33.10 30.72 6.59
C LYS A 152 31.62 30.47 6.93
N ALA A 153 30.74 31.44 6.69
CA ALA A 153 29.31 31.27 6.94
C ALA A 153 28.70 30.15 6.07
N ILE A 154 29.10 30.06 4.79
CA ILE A 154 28.71 28.97 3.89
C ILE A 154 29.18 27.61 4.43
N ASP A 155 30.44 27.52 4.87
CA ASP A 155 30.98 26.28 5.45
C ASP A 155 30.25 25.86 6.73
N ASP A 156 29.95 26.81 7.61
CA ASP A 156 29.19 26.59 8.85
C ASP A 156 27.77 26.09 8.53
N ARG A 157 27.07 26.68 7.55
CA ARG A 157 25.74 26.22 7.10
C ARG A 157 25.80 24.84 6.44
N HIS A 158 26.82 24.56 5.64
CA HIS A 158 27.05 23.22 5.10
C HIS A 158 27.27 22.19 6.20
N ALA A 159 27.95 22.54 7.29
CA ALA A 159 28.12 21.65 8.44
C ALA A 159 26.76 21.36 9.11
N VAL A 160 25.90 22.39 9.26
CA VAL A 160 24.53 22.23 9.78
C VAL A 160 23.69 21.32 8.88
N LEU A 161 23.69 21.54 7.57
CA LEU A 161 22.91 20.71 6.62
C LEU A 161 23.41 19.25 6.57
N ARG A 162 24.72 19.02 6.74
CA ARG A 162 25.31 17.68 6.82
C ARG A 162 25.06 16.98 8.16
N SER A 163 24.81 17.75 9.22
CA SER A 163 24.56 17.18 10.54
C SER A 163 23.24 16.43 10.63
N SER A 164 23.15 15.50 11.57
CA SER A 164 21.90 14.82 11.92
C SER A 164 20.88 15.83 12.44
N TRP A 165 19.58 15.55 12.33
CA TRP A 165 18.55 16.48 12.80
C TRP A 165 18.66 16.70 14.30
N SER A 166 19.03 15.65 15.03
CA SER A 166 19.35 15.69 16.46
C SER A 166 20.48 16.63 16.84
N ALA A 167 21.35 17.05 15.90
CA ALA A 167 22.41 18.01 16.19
C ALA A 167 21.89 19.46 16.24
N HIS A 168 20.70 19.73 15.72
CA HIS A 168 20.13 21.07 15.68
C HIS A 168 19.59 21.47 17.06
N ALA A 169 20.03 22.61 17.60
CA ALA A 169 19.65 23.06 18.95
C ALA A 169 18.14 23.17 19.15
N GLN A 170 17.41 23.63 18.12
CA GLN A 170 15.95 23.72 18.15
C GLN A 170 15.26 22.35 18.20
N VAL A 171 15.78 21.36 17.45
CA VAL A 171 15.27 19.98 17.49
C VAL A 171 15.57 19.36 18.86
N GLN A 172 16.74 19.62 19.45
CA GLN A 172 17.06 19.15 20.81
C GLN A 172 16.15 19.79 21.87
N ALA A 173 15.84 21.08 21.73
CA ALA A 173 14.96 21.79 22.65
C ALA A 173 13.53 21.23 22.61
N GLU A 174 12.99 20.98 21.42
CA GLU A 174 11.68 20.33 21.25
C GLU A 174 11.71 18.86 21.68
N ALA A 175 12.75 18.09 21.33
CA ALA A 175 12.93 16.71 21.79
C ALA A 175 12.83 16.62 23.31
N LYS A 176 13.57 17.51 24.00
CA LYS A 176 13.57 17.60 25.46
C LYS A 176 12.21 18.04 26.02
N ARG A 177 11.47 18.90 25.31
CA ARG A 177 10.13 19.34 25.71
C ARG A 177 9.13 18.18 25.70
N PHE A 178 9.26 17.26 24.76
CA PHE A 178 8.38 16.10 24.63
C PHE A 178 8.92 14.83 25.31
N ASP A 179 10.08 14.89 25.97
CA ASP A 179 10.78 13.73 26.57
C ASP A 179 11.11 12.62 25.55
N ILE A 180 11.44 13.03 24.31
CA ILE A 180 11.74 12.12 23.19
C ILE A 180 13.26 12.02 23.00
N ASP A 181 13.78 10.80 22.84
CA ASP A 181 15.18 10.57 22.49
C ASP A 181 15.49 11.18 21.09
N PRO A 182 16.43 12.14 20.97
CA PRO A 182 16.82 12.73 19.70
C PRO A 182 17.26 11.70 18.65
N VAL A 183 17.83 10.57 19.06
CA VAL A 183 18.24 9.50 18.14
C VAL A 183 17.03 8.84 17.48
N MET A 184 15.90 8.74 18.19
CA MET A 184 14.66 8.24 17.60
C MET A 184 14.12 9.19 16.54
N VAL A 185 14.23 10.50 16.76
CA VAL A 185 13.84 11.52 15.79
C VAL A 185 14.64 11.37 14.50
N ASP A 186 15.96 11.21 14.57
CA ASP A 186 16.81 11.00 13.38
C ASP A 186 16.45 9.72 12.59
N ARG A 187 16.13 8.63 13.29
CA ARG A 187 15.72 7.38 12.65
C ARG A 187 14.35 7.51 11.99
N ALA A 188 13.41 8.15 12.68
CA ALA A 188 12.06 8.39 12.18
C ALA A 188 12.09 9.32 10.95
N ALA A 189 12.85 10.40 11.05
CA ALA A 189 13.20 11.33 10.00
C ALA A 189 13.76 10.68 8.74
N GLY A 190 14.80 9.86 8.90
CA GLY A 190 15.44 9.15 7.78
C GLY A 190 14.48 8.17 7.10
N THR A 191 13.67 7.47 7.90
CA THR A 191 12.63 6.56 7.39
C THR A 191 11.54 7.33 6.64
N ALA A 192 11.03 8.41 7.23
CA ALA A 192 10.00 9.26 6.62
C ALA A 192 10.48 9.89 5.30
N THR A 193 11.73 10.38 5.28
CA THR A 193 12.35 10.95 4.08
C THR A 193 12.50 9.91 2.98
N THR A 194 12.97 8.70 3.32
CA THR A 194 13.08 7.59 2.36
C THR A 194 11.71 7.22 1.79
N LEU A 195 10.69 7.09 2.65
CA LEU A 195 9.33 6.76 2.22
C LEU A 195 8.72 7.86 1.34
N GLN A 196 8.97 9.13 1.66
CA GLN A 196 8.50 10.25 0.85
C GLN A 196 9.19 10.31 -0.52
N GLN A 197 10.50 10.05 -0.59
CA GLN A 197 11.24 9.96 -1.86
C GLN A 197 10.71 8.82 -2.75
N LEU A 198 10.21 7.75 -2.15
CA LEU A 198 9.54 6.64 -2.85
C LEU A 198 8.09 6.95 -3.24
N GLY A 199 7.57 8.14 -2.93
CA GLY A 199 6.21 8.58 -3.29
C GLY A 199 5.12 8.25 -2.27
N TYR A 200 5.46 7.75 -1.08
CA TYR A 200 4.49 7.38 -0.04
C TYR A 200 4.02 8.57 0.83
N ALA A 201 4.24 9.81 0.40
CA ALA A 201 3.89 11.01 1.15
C ALA A 201 2.42 11.02 1.62
N ALA A 202 1.49 10.60 0.74
CA ALA A 202 0.06 10.58 1.02
C ALA A 202 -0.33 9.57 2.12
N LEU A 203 0.46 8.50 2.33
CA LEU A 203 0.17 7.49 3.34
C LEU A 203 0.36 8.01 4.77
N PHE A 204 1.19 9.05 4.97
CA PHE A 204 1.37 9.68 6.28
C PHE A 204 0.13 10.45 6.77
N ALA A 205 -0.76 10.85 5.85
CA ALA A 205 -2.00 11.52 6.21
C ALA A 205 -3.11 10.55 6.65
N LEU A 206 -2.90 9.23 6.50
CA LEU A 206 -3.89 8.22 6.83
C LEU A 206 -3.77 7.79 8.31
N PRO A 207 -4.89 7.63 9.04
CA PRO A 207 -4.91 6.99 10.34
C PRO A 207 -4.29 5.59 10.31
N THR A 208 -3.67 5.19 11.42
CA THR A 208 -3.03 3.87 11.58
C THR A 208 -4.00 2.73 11.28
N GLU A 209 -5.27 2.86 11.65
CA GLU A 209 -6.31 1.86 11.40
C GLU A 209 -6.53 1.68 9.90
N ILE A 210 -6.58 2.78 9.14
CA ILE A 210 -6.71 2.75 7.67
C ILE A 210 -5.47 2.13 7.03
N LEU A 211 -4.27 2.42 7.55
CA LEU A 211 -3.02 1.80 7.08
C LEU A 211 -3.01 0.28 7.31
N THR A 212 -3.42 -0.18 8.50
CA THR A 212 -3.52 -1.62 8.79
C THR A 212 -4.59 -2.31 7.95
N LEU A 213 -5.71 -1.65 7.68
CA LEU A 213 -6.75 -2.12 6.78
C LEU A 213 -6.23 -2.23 5.35
N LEU A 214 -5.58 -1.18 4.84
CA LEU A 214 -4.99 -1.15 3.50
C LEU A 214 -3.99 -2.28 3.34
N LEU A 215 -3.12 -2.48 4.34
CA LEU A 215 -2.17 -3.57 4.36
C LEU A 215 -2.87 -4.93 4.32
N ALA A 216 -3.91 -5.15 5.14
CA ALA A 216 -4.68 -6.39 5.12
C ALA A 216 -5.29 -6.66 3.74
N LEU A 217 -5.92 -5.65 3.14
CA LEU A 217 -6.51 -5.75 1.80
C LEU A 217 -5.46 -6.07 0.74
N SER A 218 -4.32 -5.37 0.73
CA SER A 218 -3.22 -5.62 -0.22
C SER A 218 -2.63 -7.02 -0.04
N MET A 219 -2.49 -7.50 1.19
CA MET A 219 -2.04 -8.86 1.50
C MET A 219 -3.06 -9.92 1.07
N GLY A 220 -4.36 -9.64 1.20
CA GLY A 220 -5.43 -10.48 0.66
C GLY A 220 -5.42 -10.57 -0.86
N ALA A 221 -5.24 -9.44 -1.53
CA ALA A 221 -5.05 -9.40 -2.98
C ALA A 221 -3.81 -10.20 -3.39
N LEU A 222 -2.69 -10.02 -2.68
CA LEU A 222 -1.44 -10.74 -2.92
C LEU A 222 -1.63 -12.26 -2.78
N GLY A 223 -2.26 -12.71 -1.69
CA GLY A 223 -2.56 -14.12 -1.48
C GLY A 223 -3.39 -14.72 -2.63
N SER A 224 -4.40 -13.99 -3.10
CA SER A 224 -5.19 -14.41 -4.25
C SER A 224 -4.38 -14.42 -5.56
N THR A 225 -3.50 -13.44 -5.79
CA THR A 225 -2.60 -13.45 -6.97
C THR A 225 -1.62 -14.62 -6.97
N LEU A 226 -1.14 -15.06 -5.80
CA LEU A 226 -0.29 -16.25 -5.68
C LEU A 226 -1.05 -17.52 -6.10
N HIS A 227 -2.33 -17.61 -5.73
CA HIS A 227 -3.19 -18.70 -6.19
C HIS A 227 -3.33 -18.67 -7.72
N ILE A 228 -3.55 -17.50 -8.32
CA ILE A 228 -3.63 -17.34 -9.77
C ILE A 228 -2.32 -17.81 -10.45
N THR A 229 -1.17 -17.44 -9.89
CA THR A 229 0.14 -17.89 -10.38
C THR A 229 0.24 -19.42 -10.36
N LYS A 230 -0.20 -20.08 -9.28
CA LYS A 230 -0.25 -21.55 -9.20
C LYS A 230 -1.15 -22.15 -10.29
N THR A 231 -2.33 -21.58 -10.50
CA THR A 231 -3.27 -22.05 -11.54
C THR A 231 -2.68 -21.91 -12.94
N LEU A 232 -1.97 -20.81 -13.21
CA LEU A 232 -1.29 -20.60 -14.50
C LEU A 232 -0.17 -21.61 -14.77
N LEU A 233 0.51 -22.06 -13.71
CA LEU A 233 1.56 -23.07 -13.82
C LEU A 233 1.00 -24.50 -13.95
N THR A 234 -0.29 -24.70 -13.69
CA THR A 234 -0.93 -26.02 -13.76
C THR A 234 -1.63 -26.18 -15.11
N PRO A 235 -1.12 -27.02 -16.02
CA PRO A 235 -1.74 -27.22 -17.33
C PRO A 235 -3.06 -27.99 -17.18
N GLY A 236 -4.20 -27.37 -17.49
CA GLY A 236 -5.48 -28.10 -17.50
C GLY A 236 -6.75 -27.27 -17.69
N GLU A 237 -6.76 -26.00 -17.28
CA GLU A 237 -7.98 -25.19 -17.28
C GLU A 237 -7.78 -23.88 -18.02
N GLY A 238 -8.46 -23.71 -19.16
CA GLY A 238 -8.51 -22.44 -19.86
C GLY A 238 -9.45 -21.49 -19.11
N GLN A 239 -8.89 -20.61 -18.28
CA GLN A 239 -9.65 -19.58 -17.58
C GLN A 239 -9.79 -18.31 -18.44
N CYS A 240 -10.94 -17.64 -18.37
CA CYS A 240 -11.17 -16.37 -19.08
C CYS A 240 -10.36 -15.22 -18.46
N LEU A 241 -10.01 -14.19 -19.24
CA LEU A 241 -9.29 -13.01 -18.75
C LEU A 241 -9.97 -12.35 -17.52
N SER A 242 -11.31 -12.35 -17.48
CA SER A 242 -12.11 -11.82 -16.37
C SER A 242 -11.81 -12.50 -15.03
N TYR A 243 -11.49 -13.80 -15.04
CA TYR A 243 -11.10 -14.54 -13.85
C TYR A 243 -9.85 -13.93 -13.20
N TYR A 244 -8.84 -13.59 -14.00
CA TYR A 244 -7.58 -12.99 -13.54
C TYR A 244 -7.78 -11.59 -12.95
N PHE A 245 -8.77 -10.84 -13.44
CA PHE A 245 -9.07 -9.51 -12.94
C PHE A 245 -9.91 -9.54 -11.65
N ILE A 246 -10.91 -10.42 -11.57
CA ILE A 246 -11.86 -10.47 -10.45
C ILE A 246 -11.23 -11.11 -9.20
N ARG A 247 -10.34 -12.09 -9.38
CA ARG A 247 -9.83 -12.91 -8.28
C ARG A 247 -9.00 -12.14 -7.23
N PRO A 248 -8.14 -11.17 -7.57
CA PRO A 248 -7.48 -10.32 -6.57
C PRO A 248 -8.48 -9.56 -5.68
N PHE A 249 -9.57 -9.02 -6.26
CA PHE A 249 -10.64 -8.37 -5.51
C PHE A 249 -11.35 -9.34 -4.56
N GLN A 250 -11.57 -10.58 -4.99
CA GLN A 250 -12.11 -11.62 -4.12
C GLN A 250 -11.19 -11.83 -2.90
N GLY A 251 -9.87 -11.85 -3.11
CA GLY A 251 -8.89 -11.93 -2.02
C GLY A 251 -8.95 -10.75 -1.05
N MET A 252 -9.11 -9.52 -1.58
CA MET A 252 -9.32 -8.32 -0.77
C MET A 252 -10.57 -8.42 0.09
N VAL A 253 -11.70 -8.83 -0.49
CA VAL A 253 -12.99 -8.96 0.22
C VAL A 253 -12.90 -10.03 1.30
N THR A 254 -12.34 -11.20 1.02
CA THR A 254 -12.16 -12.25 2.03
C THR A 254 -11.27 -11.77 3.17
N SER A 255 -10.15 -11.09 2.85
CA SER A 255 -9.27 -10.52 3.87
C SER A 255 -9.95 -9.43 4.69
N LEU A 256 -10.83 -8.63 4.10
CA LEU A 256 -11.62 -7.62 4.82
C LEU A 256 -12.53 -8.29 5.86
N VAL A 257 -13.25 -9.34 5.46
CA VAL A 257 -14.14 -10.08 6.36
C VAL A 257 -13.34 -10.68 7.52
N VAL A 258 -12.21 -11.32 7.23
CA VAL A 258 -11.35 -11.89 8.27
C VAL A 258 -10.77 -10.82 9.18
N PHE A 259 -10.34 -9.68 8.64
CA PHE A 259 -9.85 -8.55 9.43
C PHE A 259 -10.92 -8.02 10.39
N VAL A 260 -12.16 -7.84 9.92
CA VAL A 260 -13.29 -7.40 10.76
C VAL A 260 -13.58 -8.43 11.85
N LEU A 261 -13.59 -9.73 11.53
CA LEU A 261 -13.78 -10.80 12.52
C LEU A 261 -12.66 -10.81 13.56
N LEU A 262 -11.41 -10.61 13.15
CA LEU A 262 -10.28 -10.52 14.07
C LEU A 262 -10.42 -9.31 15.01
N LYS A 263 -10.77 -8.15 14.47
CA LYS A 263 -11.01 -6.93 15.28
C LYS A 263 -12.20 -7.10 16.23
N ALA A 264 -13.31 -7.70 15.79
CA ALA A 264 -14.45 -8.01 16.65
C ALA A 264 -14.11 -9.04 17.73
N GLY A 265 -13.30 -10.06 17.38
CA GLY A 265 -12.81 -11.06 18.33
C GLY A 265 -11.88 -10.47 19.39
N GLN A 266 -11.01 -9.53 19.02
CA GLN A 266 -10.18 -8.80 19.97
C GLN A 266 -11.02 -8.06 21.02
N LEU A 267 -12.09 -7.37 20.60
CA LEU A 267 -12.99 -6.66 21.53
C LEU A 267 -13.67 -7.60 22.52
N THR A 268 -13.84 -8.89 22.17
CA THR A 268 -14.51 -9.88 23.01
C THR A 268 -13.54 -10.54 24.01
N ILE A 269 -12.27 -10.73 23.62
CA ILE A 269 -11.28 -11.47 24.41
C ILE A 269 -10.40 -10.54 25.25
N SER A 270 -10.12 -9.34 24.77
CA SER A 270 -9.21 -8.42 25.45
C SER A 270 -9.95 -7.46 26.37
N ALA A 271 -10.01 -7.80 27.65
CA ALA A 271 -10.38 -6.86 28.71
C ALA A 271 -9.20 -5.97 29.16
N GLY A 272 -8.05 -5.99 28.46
CA GLY A 272 -6.86 -5.21 28.84
C GLY A 272 -5.96 -4.85 27.66
N ASP A 273 -5.81 -3.55 27.43
CA ASP A 273 -4.74 -2.83 26.71
C ASP A 273 -4.20 -3.40 25.37
N ALA A 274 -4.96 -4.26 24.69
CA ALA A 274 -4.55 -4.86 23.41
C ALA A 274 -4.97 -4.02 22.19
N ASP A 275 -4.81 -2.69 22.28
CA ASP A 275 -5.38 -1.75 21.30
C ASP A 275 -4.80 -1.92 19.88
N ASN A 276 -3.64 -2.59 19.73
CA ASN A 276 -3.04 -2.83 18.43
C ASN A 276 -2.76 -4.30 18.13
N LEU A 277 -3.48 -4.84 17.14
CA LEU A 277 -3.16 -6.10 16.48
C LEU A 277 -1.70 -6.06 15.97
N ASN A 278 -0.97 -7.16 16.17
CA ASN A 278 0.34 -7.31 15.57
C ASN A 278 0.21 -7.26 14.03
N ILE A 279 0.83 -6.26 13.41
CA ILE A 279 0.79 -6.02 11.97
C ILE A 279 1.25 -7.23 11.13
N PHE A 280 2.20 -8.02 11.64
CA PHE A 280 2.66 -9.23 10.97
C PHE A 280 1.60 -10.32 11.00
N PHE A 281 0.84 -10.43 12.09
CA PHE A 281 -0.28 -11.36 12.18
C PHE A 281 -1.42 -10.94 11.24
N VAL A 282 -1.76 -9.65 11.18
CA VAL A 282 -2.74 -9.12 10.22
C VAL A 282 -2.32 -9.42 8.79
N SER A 283 -1.05 -9.22 8.47
CA SER A 283 -0.51 -9.51 7.14
C SER A 283 -0.60 -10.99 6.80
N PHE A 284 -0.19 -11.86 7.73
CA PHE A 284 -0.30 -13.31 7.58
C PHE A 284 -1.75 -13.76 7.38
N ALA A 285 -2.67 -13.28 8.22
CA ALA A 285 -4.09 -13.57 8.11
C ALA A 285 -4.65 -13.10 6.77
N GLY A 286 -4.23 -11.92 6.28
CA GLY A 286 -4.64 -11.41 4.96
C GLY A 286 -4.18 -12.32 3.82
N ILE A 287 -2.89 -12.69 3.78
CA ILE A 287 -2.35 -13.61 2.77
C ILE A 287 -3.08 -14.96 2.81
N ALA A 288 -3.22 -15.55 4.00
CA ALA A 288 -3.89 -16.83 4.17
C ALA A 288 -5.36 -16.76 3.71
N SER A 289 -6.06 -15.67 4.02
CA SER A 289 -7.44 -15.43 3.59
C SER A 289 -7.56 -15.29 2.07
N GLY A 290 -6.58 -14.63 1.43
CA GLY A 290 -6.52 -14.53 -0.02
C GLY A 290 -6.25 -15.86 -0.71
N LEU A 291 -5.32 -16.66 -0.18
CA LEU A 291 -4.97 -17.98 -0.70
C LEU A 291 -6.11 -18.99 -0.57
N LEU A 292 -6.83 -18.95 0.55
CA LEU A 292 -7.93 -19.85 0.90
C LEU A 292 -9.30 -19.25 0.59
N ALA A 293 -9.38 -18.24 -0.29
CA ALA A 293 -10.64 -17.54 -0.52
C ALA A 293 -11.77 -18.52 -0.93
N GLU A 294 -11.51 -19.49 -1.80
CA GLU A 294 -12.51 -20.49 -2.19
C GLU A 294 -12.97 -21.38 -1.04
N GLU A 295 -12.04 -21.92 -0.26
CA GLU A 295 -12.34 -22.72 0.92
C GLU A 295 -13.07 -21.90 1.98
N ALA A 296 -12.67 -20.64 2.19
CA ALA A 296 -13.32 -19.71 3.10
C ALA A 296 -14.76 -19.43 2.67
N TYR A 297 -15.02 -19.21 1.38
CA TYR A 297 -16.39 -19.08 0.86
C TYR A 297 -17.22 -20.34 1.11
N ARG A 298 -16.65 -21.54 0.86
CA ARG A 298 -17.34 -22.80 1.15
C ARG A 298 -17.63 -22.96 2.64
N MET A 299 -16.68 -22.59 3.50
CA MET A 299 -16.81 -22.67 4.95
C MET A 299 -17.85 -21.67 5.47
N ILE A 300 -17.82 -20.42 5.02
CA ILE A 300 -18.82 -19.39 5.38
C ILE A 300 -20.20 -19.79 4.89
N ARG A 301 -20.32 -20.34 3.67
CA ARG A 301 -21.60 -20.86 3.17
C ARG A 301 -22.12 -22.02 4.04
N LYS A 302 -21.24 -22.94 4.44
CA LYS A 302 -21.58 -24.07 5.33
C LYS A 302 -21.98 -23.60 6.73
N ALA A 303 -21.23 -22.67 7.32
CA ALA A 303 -21.50 -22.12 8.64
C ALA A 303 -22.75 -21.24 8.65
N GLY A 304 -22.90 -20.39 7.63
CA GLY A 304 -24.08 -19.56 7.41
C GLY A 304 -25.34 -20.38 7.21
N ALA A 305 -25.26 -21.51 6.50
CA ALA A 305 -26.37 -22.46 6.39
C ALA A 305 -26.76 -23.12 7.73
N GLY A 306 -25.86 -23.18 8.71
CA GLY A 306 -26.17 -23.65 10.07
C GLY A 306 -26.77 -22.57 10.99
N ILE A 307 -26.38 -21.30 10.78
CA ILE A 307 -26.87 -20.16 11.58
C ILE A 307 -28.21 -19.66 11.06
N ILE A 308 -28.34 -19.57 9.74
CA ILE A 308 -29.63 -19.42 9.08
C ILE A 308 -30.25 -20.81 9.16
N LYS A 309 -30.89 -21.09 10.29
CA LYS A 309 -31.92 -22.14 10.36
C LYS A 309 -33.01 -21.77 9.36
N THR A 310 -32.78 -22.06 8.09
CA THR A 310 -33.85 -22.65 7.30
C THR A 310 -34.25 -23.85 8.12
N ASP A 311 -35.43 -23.80 8.76
CA ASP A 311 -36.04 -24.96 9.42
C ASP A 311 -35.59 -26.20 8.68
N ASP A 312 -34.98 -27.16 9.38
CA ASP A 312 -34.52 -28.44 8.84
C ASP A 312 -35.71 -29.07 8.13
N ALA A 313 -35.90 -28.68 6.89
CA ALA A 313 -36.96 -29.16 6.06
C ALA A 313 -36.52 -30.59 5.82
N GLU A 314 -37.27 -31.52 6.37
CA GLU A 314 -36.97 -32.93 6.18
C GLU A 314 -37.08 -33.26 4.69
N ALA A 315 -36.31 -34.26 4.25
CA ALA A 315 -36.55 -34.82 2.93
C ALA A 315 -37.97 -35.39 2.90
N ARG A 316 -38.79 -34.97 1.93
CA ARG A 316 -40.20 -35.34 1.81
C ARG A 316 -40.46 -36.08 0.52
N TRP A 317 -41.43 -36.97 0.53
CA TRP A 317 -41.82 -37.80 -0.61
C TRP A 317 -42.72 -37.03 -1.57
N ALA A 318 -42.56 -37.27 -2.87
CA ALA A 318 -43.18 -36.48 -3.94
C ALA A 318 -44.57 -37.00 -4.37
N PHE A 319 -45.44 -37.28 -3.41
CA PHE A 319 -46.77 -37.90 -3.57
C PHE A 319 -47.64 -37.31 -4.70
N LYS A 320 -47.60 -35.99 -4.92
CA LYS A 320 -48.45 -35.31 -5.93
C LYS A 320 -47.67 -34.74 -7.09
N LEU A 321 -46.38 -35.05 -7.18
CA LEU A 321 -45.50 -34.45 -8.18
C LEU A 321 -45.91 -34.84 -9.60
N LYS A 322 -46.23 -36.12 -9.84
CA LYS A 322 -46.65 -36.60 -11.16
C LYS A 322 -47.91 -35.89 -11.66
N ALA A 323 -48.95 -35.81 -10.82
CA ALA A 323 -50.20 -35.14 -11.16
C ALA A 323 -50.02 -33.62 -11.42
N ALA A 324 -49.15 -32.97 -10.66
CA ALA A 324 -48.80 -31.57 -10.86
C ALA A 324 -48.03 -31.35 -12.18
N MET A 325 -47.13 -32.26 -12.54
CA MET A 325 -46.41 -32.23 -13.81
C MET A 325 -47.35 -32.41 -15.01
N ASP A 326 -48.29 -33.35 -14.91
CA ASP A 326 -49.31 -33.57 -15.96
C ASP A 326 -50.18 -32.33 -16.15
N SER A 327 -50.61 -31.71 -15.05
CA SER A 327 -51.41 -30.47 -15.06
C SER A 327 -50.64 -29.30 -15.68
N ALA A 328 -49.33 -29.23 -15.43
CA ALA A 328 -48.43 -28.22 -15.99
C ALA A 328 -47.89 -28.59 -17.39
N SER A 329 -48.32 -29.72 -17.97
CA SER A 329 -47.81 -30.23 -19.26
C SER A 329 -46.27 -30.27 -19.33
N THR A 330 -45.61 -30.64 -18.24
CA THR A 330 -44.14 -30.66 -18.10
C THR A 330 -43.62 -32.08 -18.09
N THR A 331 -42.62 -32.38 -18.93
CA THR A 331 -41.98 -33.70 -18.97
C THR A 331 -40.84 -33.81 -17.94
N PRO A 332 -40.48 -35.03 -17.48
CA PRO A 332 -39.37 -35.23 -16.53
C PRO A 332 -38.04 -34.64 -17.00
N GLU A 333 -37.73 -34.73 -18.30
CA GLU A 333 -36.51 -34.18 -18.89
C GLU A 333 -36.47 -32.66 -18.79
N ARG A 334 -37.62 -32.01 -19.02
CA ARG A 334 -37.74 -30.56 -18.93
C ARG A 334 -37.63 -30.08 -17.48
N LEU A 335 -38.21 -30.82 -16.55
CA LEU A 335 -38.09 -30.54 -15.12
C LEU A 335 -36.64 -30.71 -14.65
N ALA A 336 -36.00 -31.83 -15.00
CA ALA A 336 -34.60 -32.12 -14.65
C ALA A 336 -33.64 -31.04 -15.18
N ALA A 337 -33.79 -30.64 -16.44
CA ALA A 337 -33.03 -29.55 -17.02
C ALA A 337 -33.31 -28.20 -16.33
N GLY A 338 -34.56 -27.95 -15.93
CA GLY A 338 -34.98 -26.71 -15.28
C GLY A 338 -34.42 -26.53 -13.88
N ILE A 339 -34.33 -27.61 -13.09
CA ILE A 339 -33.84 -27.57 -11.71
C ILE A 339 -32.35 -27.94 -11.59
N GLY A 340 -31.72 -28.39 -12.68
CA GLY A 340 -30.30 -28.76 -12.72
C GLY A 340 -29.99 -30.09 -12.02
N SER A 341 -30.93 -31.05 -12.02
CA SER A 341 -30.77 -32.39 -11.43
C SER A 341 -30.66 -33.46 -12.52
N ALA A 342 -30.07 -34.61 -12.17
CA ALA A 342 -29.97 -35.73 -13.13
C ALA A 342 -31.35 -36.33 -13.40
N LEU A 343 -31.63 -36.71 -14.66
CA LEU A 343 -32.93 -37.26 -15.05
C LEU A 343 -33.33 -38.48 -14.20
N ALA A 344 -32.38 -39.38 -13.93
CA ALA A 344 -32.62 -40.57 -13.11
C ALA A 344 -33.02 -40.25 -11.66
N GLU A 345 -32.51 -39.15 -11.08
CA GLU A 345 -32.91 -38.69 -9.75
C GLU A 345 -34.33 -38.12 -9.78
N VAL A 346 -34.67 -37.34 -10.81
CA VAL A 346 -36.02 -36.80 -10.96
C VAL A 346 -37.04 -37.91 -11.17
N GLU A 347 -36.71 -38.94 -11.96
CA GLU A 347 -37.54 -40.13 -12.13
C GLU A 347 -37.71 -40.93 -10.83
N SER A 348 -36.68 -41.01 -9.98
CA SER A 348 -36.77 -41.67 -8.67
C SER A 348 -37.64 -40.87 -7.70
N TRP A 349 -37.67 -39.54 -7.80
CA TRP A 349 -38.58 -38.69 -7.04
C TRP A 349 -40.02 -38.82 -7.53
N ILE A 350 -40.25 -38.82 -8.84
CA ILE A 350 -41.59 -38.95 -9.45
C ILE A 350 -42.21 -40.32 -9.16
N SER A 351 -41.39 -41.37 -9.13
CA SER A 351 -41.83 -42.72 -8.76
C SER A 351 -41.89 -42.98 -7.26
N GLU A 352 -41.62 -41.95 -6.44
CA GLU A 352 -41.59 -42.04 -4.97
C GLU A 352 -40.64 -43.14 -4.48
N ALA A 353 -39.54 -43.40 -5.21
CA ALA A 353 -38.50 -44.35 -4.82
C ALA A 353 -37.46 -43.74 -3.86
N GLN A 354 -37.31 -42.40 -3.88
CA GLN A 354 -36.46 -41.66 -2.95
C GLN A 354 -37.11 -40.34 -2.50
N PRO A 355 -36.87 -39.90 -1.25
CA PRO A 355 -37.37 -38.62 -0.78
C PRO A 355 -36.61 -37.46 -1.43
N VAL A 356 -37.31 -36.36 -1.68
CA VAL A 356 -36.79 -35.19 -2.37
C VAL A 356 -36.03 -34.30 -1.39
N PRO A 357 -34.78 -33.90 -1.67
CA PRO A 357 -34.04 -32.98 -0.82
C PRO A 357 -34.72 -31.60 -0.73
N PRO A 358 -34.57 -30.85 0.38
CA PRO A 358 -35.36 -29.65 0.62
C PRO A 358 -35.19 -28.53 -0.40
N LEU A 359 -33.96 -28.31 -0.88
CA LEU A 359 -33.69 -27.31 -1.90
C LEU A 359 -34.44 -27.65 -3.20
N GLN A 360 -34.48 -28.93 -3.55
CA GLN A 360 -35.14 -29.47 -4.73
C GLN A 360 -36.66 -29.38 -4.57
N GLN A 361 -37.20 -29.60 -3.37
CA GLN A 361 -38.62 -29.36 -3.08
C GLN A 361 -39.01 -27.91 -3.43
N ARG A 362 -38.22 -26.91 -3.02
CA ARG A 362 -38.49 -25.50 -3.31
C ARG A 362 -38.41 -25.19 -4.80
N LEU A 363 -37.38 -25.72 -5.47
CA LEU A 363 -37.17 -25.49 -6.90
C LEU A 363 -38.30 -26.11 -7.73
N ILE A 364 -38.72 -27.34 -7.41
CA ILE A 364 -39.82 -28.03 -8.08
C ILE A 364 -41.14 -27.30 -7.83
N ALA A 365 -41.43 -26.90 -6.58
CA ALA A 365 -42.62 -26.12 -6.23
C ALA A 365 -42.68 -24.79 -6.99
N ALA A 366 -41.56 -24.06 -7.04
CA ALA A 366 -41.45 -22.81 -7.79
C ALA A 366 -41.62 -23.00 -9.30
N TRP A 367 -41.04 -24.07 -9.86
CA TRP A 367 -41.11 -24.39 -11.28
C TRP A 367 -42.52 -24.78 -11.73
N LEU A 368 -43.22 -25.57 -10.91
CA LEU A 368 -44.59 -26.02 -11.20
C LEU A 368 -45.65 -24.99 -10.78
N HIS A 369 -45.25 -23.91 -10.10
CA HIS A 369 -46.14 -22.92 -9.50
C HIS A 369 -47.18 -23.53 -8.53
N VAL A 370 -46.79 -24.58 -7.80
CA VAL A 370 -47.63 -25.26 -6.80
C VAL A 370 -46.94 -25.19 -5.43
N PRO A 371 -47.65 -24.87 -4.33
CA PRO A 371 -47.06 -24.81 -3.00
C PRO A 371 -46.39 -26.12 -2.57
N GLU A 372 -45.25 -26.05 -1.87
CA GLU A 372 -44.50 -27.24 -1.41
C GLU A 372 -45.36 -28.24 -0.63
N ARG A 373 -46.27 -27.74 0.22
CA ARG A 373 -47.16 -28.55 1.06
C ARG A 373 -48.16 -29.40 0.26
N GLU A 374 -48.42 -29.03 -0.98
CA GLU A 374 -49.34 -29.78 -1.86
C GLU A 374 -48.62 -30.83 -2.68
N LEU A 375 -47.32 -30.66 -2.93
CA LEU A 375 -46.50 -31.57 -3.73
C LEU A 375 -45.83 -32.66 -2.88
N PHE A 376 -45.45 -32.32 -1.65
CA PHE A 376 -44.57 -33.14 -0.83
C PHE A 376 -45.20 -33.52 0.51
N THR A 377 -44.98 -34.77 0.94
CA THR A 377 -45.45 -35.33 2.22
C THR A 377 -44.30 -35.89 3.05
N SER A 378 -44.40 -35.81 4.38
CA SER A 378 -43.44 -36.44 5.28
C SER A 378 -43.66 -37.96 5.43
N GLN A 379 -44.80 -38.49 4.98
CA GLN A 379 -45.10 -39.91 5.06
C GLN A 379 -44.49 -40.66 3.86
N PRO A 380 -43.76 -41.77 4.07
CA PRO A 380 -43.30 -42.61 2.97
C PRO A 380 -44.51 -43.22 2.23
N PRO A 381 -44.38 -43.54 0.94
CA PRO A 381 -45.41 -44.28 0.22
C PRO A 381 -45.70 -45.58 0.95
N GLU A 382 -46.98 -45.93 1.09
CA GLU A 382 -47.36 -47.23 1.63
C GLU A 382 -46.84 -48.28 0.66
N ASP A 383 -45.76 -48.99 1.05
CA ASP A 383 -45.36 -50.20 0.33
C ASP A 383 -46.63 -51.04 0.19
N GLU A 384 -47.04 -51.33 -1.05
CA GLU A 384 -48.01 -52.37 -1.37
C GLU A 384 -47.40 -53.70 -0.91
N SER A 385 -47.34 -53.90 0.41
CA SER A 385 -47.08 -55.16 1.03
C SER A 385 -48.21 -56.05 0.54
N PRO A 386 -47.91 -57.17 -0.14
CA PRO A 386 -48.95 -58.04 -0.68
C PRO A 386 -49.93 -58.36 0.44
N PRO A 387 -51.25 -58.38 0.14
CA PRO A 387 -52.29 -58.53 1.15
C PRO A 387 -51.89 -59.67 2.07
N SER A 388 -51.70 -59.35 3.34
CA SER A 388 -51.36 -60.32 4.36
C SER A 388 -52.41 -61.42 4.26
N THR A 389 -52.02 -62.58 3.73
CA THR A 389 -52.91 -63.72 3.54
C THR A 389 -53.52 -64.02 4.90
N GLU A 390 -54.77 -63.61 5.08
CA GLU A 390 -55.55 -63.80 6.28
C GLU A 390 -55.54 -65.30 6.58
N ALA A 391 -54.78 -65.69 7.61
CA ALA A 391 -54.60 -67.07 7.99
C ALA A 391 -55.98 -67.64 8.34
N ALA A 392 -56.42 -68.62 7.56
CA ALA A 392 -57.68 -69.31 7.77
C ALA A 392 -57.79 -69.79 9.24
N PRO A 393 -58.93 -69.60 9.90
CA PRO A 393 -59.12 -70.05 11.27
C PRO A 393 -58.98 -71.57 11.36
N ALA A 394 -58.14 -72.02 12.29
CA ALA A 394 -57.88 -73.43 12.53
C ALA A 394 -59.19 -74.20 12.85
N PRO A 395 -59.38 -75.42 12.32
CA PRO A 395 -60.55 -76.23 12.60
C PRO A 395 -60.59 -76.65 14.07
N SER A 396 -61.68 -76.29 14.74
CA SER A 396 -62.04 -76.72 16.10
C SER A 396 -62.20 -78.25 16.14
N MET A 397 -61.35 -78.92 16.93
CA MET A 397 -61.49 -80.35 17.24
C MET A 397 -62.68 -80.58 18.21
N PRO A 398 -63.58 -81.54 17.91
CA PRO A 398 -64.62 -81.97 18.83
C PRO A 398 -64.05 -82.85 19.96
N SER A 399 -64.58 -82.67 21.17
CA SER A 399 -64.28 -83.48 22.37
C SER A 399 -65.14 -84.74 22.44
#